data_AF-A0A244E879-F1
#
_entry.id   AF-A0A244E879-F1
#
_cell.length_a   1.000
_cell.length_b   1.000
_cell.length_c   1.000
_cell.angle_alpha   90.00
_cell.angle_beta   90.00
_cell.angle_gamma   90.00
#
_symmetry.space_group_name_H-M   'P 1'
#
loop_
_entity.id
_entity.type
_entity.pdbx_description
1 polymer ?
#
loop_
_entity_poly.entity_id
_entity_poly.type
_entity_poly.pdbx_seq_one_letter_code
_entity_poly.pdbx_strand_id
1 'polypeptide(L)'
;MQVEPSGVFEDADVAGGATLDDLLSRWHSWAKGYIPVPQSGADPMFRNVRTPKTWDTTSDAFDDDLNNRIMECIDFQVSQMPDNPPDHGYRSAIYSLARNLSTGRSVWISPRLPRDPMQRAVIVLEARNMLTRRLLAAGVM
;
A
#
# COMPACT_ATOMS: atom_id res chain seq x y z
N MET A 1 5.93 -46.66 -10.09
CA MET A 1 4.85 -45.77 -9.65
C MET A 1 5.50 -44.65 -8.84
N GLN A 2 6.04 -43.65 -9.53
CA GLN A 2 6.67 -42.48 -8.91
C GLN A 2 5.57 -41.45 -8.65
N VAL A 3 5.53 -40.96 -7.42
CA VAL A 3 4.67 -39.86 -6.99
C VAL A 3 5.44 -38.59 -7.30
N GLU A 4 4.90 -37.76 -8.19
CA GLU A 4 5.35 -36.39 -8.44
C GLU A 4 4.58 -35.44 -7.50
N PRO A 5 5.23 -34.74 -6.56
CA PRO A 5 4.63 -33.62 -5.86
C PRO A 5 5.33 -32.33 -6.30
N SER A 6 4.89 -31.67 -7.36
CA SER A 6 5.39 -30.32 -7.66
C SER A 6 4.42 -29.50 -8.52
N GLY A 7 4.16 -28.26 -8.11
CA GLY A 7 3.66 -27.23 -9.01
C GLY A 7 2.62 -26.24 -8.46
N VAL A 8 1.73 -26.64 -7.53
CA VAL A 8 0.50 -25.85 -7.33
C VAL A 8 0.63 -24.71 -6.30
N PHE A 9 1.69 -24.68 -5.50
CA PHE A 9 1.82 -23.69 -4.40
C PHE A 9 2.70 -22.47 -4.71
N GLU A 10 3.43 -22.45 -5.84
CA GLU A 10 4.39 -21.39 -6.13
C GLU A 10 3.74 -20.18 -6.85
N ASP A 11 2.70 -20.43 -7.65
CA ASP A 11 2.02 -19.37 -8.41
C ASP A 11 1.14 -18.44 -7.54
N ALA A 12 0.62 -18.94 -6.41
CA ALA A 12 -0.23 -18.18 -5.51
C ALA A 12 0.55 -17.08 -4.76
N ASP A 13 1.82 -17.34 -4.41
CA ASP A 13 2.68 -16.37 -3.73
C ASP A 13 3.16 -15.27 -4.70
N VAL A 14 3.46 -15.64 -5.95
CA VAL A 14 3.80 -14.67 -7.01
C VAL A 14 2.59 -13.79 -7.34
N ALA A 15 1.38 -14.36 -7.40
CA ALA A 15 0.16 -13.60 -7.61
C ALA A 15 -0.13 -12.63 -6.44
N GLY A 16 0.04 -13.08 -5.19
CA GLY A 16 -0.09 -12.22 -4.00
C GLY A 16 0.96 -11.11 -3.94
N GLY A 17 2.18 -11.39 -4.41
CA GLY A 17 3.24 -10.38 -4.52
C GLY A 17 2.93 -9.32 -5.56
N ALA A 18 2.43 -9.73 -6.74
CA ALA A 18 2.08 -8.81 -7.82
C ALA A 18 0.89 -7.90 -7.47
N THR A 19 -0.12 -8.43 -6.75
CA THR A 19 -1.26 -7.63 -6.28
C THR A 19 -0.84 -6.63 -5.22
N LEU A 20 0.02 -7.03 -4.28
CA LEU A 20 0.58 -6.10 -3.28
C LEU A 20 1.37 -4.98 -3.95
N ASP A 21 2.20 -5.31 -4.93
CA ASP A 21 3.05 -4.32 -5.60
C ASP A 21 2.23 -3.30 -6.40
N ASP A 22 1.15 -3.74 -7.07
CA ASP A 22 0.19 -2.85 -7.73
C ASP A 22 -0.51 -1.93 -6.71
N LEU A 23 -1.03 -2.49 -5.61
CA LEU A 23 -1.67 -1.72 -4.54
C LEU A 23 -0.73 -0.68 -3.93
N LEU A 24 0.53 -1.03 -3.67
CA LEU A 24 1.54 -0.11 -3.14
C LEU A 24 1.87 1.01 -4.14
N SER A 25 1.93 0.70 -5.44
CA SER A 25 2.20 1.71 -6.48
C SER A 25 1.06 2.74 -6.58
N ARG A 26 -0.19 2.27 -6.50
CA ARG A 26 -1.40 3.10 -6.51
C ARG A 26 -1.48 3.94 -5.24
N TRP A 27 -1.25 3.33 -4.09
CA TRP A 27 -1.23 4.02 -2.80
C TRP A 27 -0.19 5.14 -2.77
N HIS A 28 1.03 4.93 -3.27
CA HIS A 28 2.04 5.99 -3.33
C HIS A 28 1.60 7.17 -4.21
N SER A 29 0.95 6.88 -5.34
CA SER A 29 0.44 7.91 -6.25
C SER A 29 -0.72 8.70 -5.62
N TRP A 30 -1.63 8.00 -4.93
CA TRP A 30 -2.73 8.60 -4.16
C TRP A 30 -2.22 9.44 -2.99
N ALA A 31 -1.33 8.90 -2.16
CA ALA A 31 -0.79 9.56 -0.97
C ALA A 31 -0.03 10.85 -1.30
N LYS A 32 0.60 10.94 -2.48
CA LYS A 32 1.27 12.17 -2.95
C LYS A 32 0.28 13.31 -3.23
N GLY A 33 -0.93 12.98 -3.70
CA GLY A 33 -1.98 13.95 -4.00
C GLY A 33 -2.95 14.20 -2.84
N TYR A 34 -2.92 13.34 -1.81
CA TYR A 34 -3.80 13.44 -0.66
C TYR A 34 -3.41 14.62 0.24
N ILE A 35 -4.25 15.65 0.25
CA ILE A 35 -4.16 16.77 1.18
C ILE A 35 -5.36 16.61 2.12
N PRO A 36 -5.16 16.36 3.42
CA PRO A 36 -6.27 16.35 4.37
C PRO A 36 -6.82 17.78 4.47
N VAL A 37 -7.87 18.07 3.72
CA VAL A 37 -8.53 19.38 3.74
C VAL A 37 -9.41 19.43 5.00
N PRO A 38 -9.15 20.35 5.94
CA PRO A 38 -10.06 20.55 7.06
C PRO A 38 -11.38 21.08 6.50
N GLN A 39 -12.44 20.26 6.55
CA GLN A 39 -13.78 20.73 6.25
C GLN A 39 -14.27 21.64 7.38
N SER A 40 -13.98 22.93 7.26
CA SER A 40 -14.48 23.98 8.14
C SER A 40 -15.81 24.51 7.59
N GLY A 41 -16.86 24.49 8.42
CA GLY A 41 -18.09 25.27 8.18
C GLY A 41 -19.19 24.65 7.32
N ALA A 42 -19.13 23.36 6.97
CA ALA A 42 -20.25 22.71 6.28
C ALA A 42 -21.36 22.31 7.28
N ASP A 43 -22.62 22.58 6.94
CA ASP A 43 -23.77 22.09 7.69
C ASP A 43 -23.67 20.56 7.87
N PRO A 44 -24.05 20.00 9.05
CA PRO A 44 -23.95 18.57 9.32
C PRO A 44 -24.65 17.70 8.26
N MET A 45 -25.68 18.25 7.63
CA MET A 45 -26.46 17.60 6.57
C MET A 45 -25.70 17.45 5.24
N PHE A 46 -24.73 18.32 4.96
CA PHE A 46 -24.01 18.37 3.67
C PHE A 46 -22.52 18.06 3.80
N ARG A 47 -22.03 17.77 5.02
CA ARG A 47 -20.61 17.49 5.29
C ARG A 47 -20.03 16.37 4.40
N ASN A 48 -20.82 15.36 4.11
CA ASN A 48 -20.39 14.22 3.29
C ASN A 48 -20.85 14.31 1.82
N VAL A 49 -21.53 15.39 1.43
CA VAL A 49 -22.02 15.55 0.06
C VAL A 49 -20.87 16.00 -0.83
N ARG A 50 -20.41 15.12 -1.71
CA ARG A 50 -19.46 15.49 -2.77
C ARG A 50 -20.20 16.14 -3.92
N THR A 51 -19.66 17.22 -4.44
CA THR A 51 -20.14 17.81 -5.69
C THR A 51 -19.74 16.89 -6.83
N PRO A 52 -20.69 16.30 -7.58
CA PRO A 52 -20.34 15.50 -8.74
C PRO A 52 -19.65 16.41 -9.75
N LYS A 53 -18.57 15.93 -10.37
CA LYS A 53 -18.05 16.59 -11.58
C LYS A 53 -19.13 16.46 -12.65
N THR A 54 -19.35 17.51 -13.44
CA THR A 54 -20.48 17.60 -14.39
C THR A 54 -20.50 16.48 -15.44
N TRP A 55 -19.40 15.73 -15.58
CA TRP A 55 -19.21 14.62 -16.52
C TRP A 55 -19.05 13.25 -15.84
N ASP A 56 -19.19 13.16 -14.51
CA ASP A 56 -19.01 11.90 -13.78
C ASP A 56 -20.29 11.05 -13.84
N THR A 57 -20.15 9.79 -14.21
CA THR A 57 -21.26 8.84 -14.09
C THR A 57 -21.40 8.41 -12.64
N THR A 58 -22.58 7.97 -12.22
CA THR A 58 -22.77 7.43 -10.86
C THR A 58 -21.81 6.27 -10.57
N SER A 59 -21.55 5.41 -11.56
CA SER A 59 -20.58 4.31 -11.44
C SER A 59 -19.16 4.82 -11.15
N ASP A 60 -18.70 5.81 -11.91
CA ASP A 60 -17.36 6.39 -11.77
C ASP A 60 -17.16 6.99 -10.37
N ALA A 61 -18.20 7.67 -9.86
CA ALA A 61 -18.18 8.22 -8.50
C ALA A 61 -18.11 7.15 -7.39
N PHE A 62 -18.76 5.99 -7.60
CA PHE A 62 -18.68 4.87 -6.65
C PHE A 62 -17.32 4.18 -6.70
N ASP A 63 -16.76 3.97 -7.89
CA ASP A 63 -15.44 3.36 -8.06
C ASP A 63 -14.34 4.23 -7.45
N ASP A 64 -14.43 5.56 -7.64
CA ASP A 64 -13.53 6.51 -6.99
C ASP A 64 -13.65 6.48 -5.46
N ASP A 65 -14.86 6.40 -4.89
CA ASP A 65 -15.06 6.31 -3.44
C ASP A 65 -14.49 5.00 -2.88
N LEU A 66 -14.75 3.87 -3.55
CA LEU A 66 -14.22 2.56 -3.18
C LEU A 66 -12.69 2.57 -3.20
N ASN A 67 -12.09 3.07 -4.28
CA ASN A 67 -10.64 3.21 -4.40
C ASN A 67 -10.07 4.09 -3.29
N ASN A 68 -10.69 5.24 -2.97
CA ASN A 68 -10.25 6.11 -1.89
C ASN A 68 -10.25 5.39 -0.54
N ARG A 69 -11.32 4.64 -0.21
CA ARG A 69 -11.39 3.87 1.05
C ARG A 69 -10.33 2.78 1.13
N ILE A 70 -10.06 2.10 0.01
CA ILE A 70 -8.98 1.10 -0.06
C ILE A 70 -7.63 1.78 0.24
N MET A 71 -7.35 2.93 -0.38
CA MET A 71 -6.09 3.67 -0.16
C MET A 71 -5.97 4.21 1.26
N GLU A 72 -7.05 4.70 1.86
CA GLU A 72 -7.10 5.12 3.27
C GLU A 72 -6.83 3.94 4.22
N CYS A 73 -7.39 2.76 3.92
CA CYS A 73 -7.14 1.55 4.70
C CYS A 73 -5.66 1.14 4.64
N ILE A 74 -5.06 1.15 3.43
CA ILE A 74 -3.64 0.86 3.26
C ILE A 74 -2.79 1.88 4.03
N ASP A 75 -3.10 3.18 3.94
CA ASP A 75 -2.39 4.22 4.68
C ASP A 75 -2.47 4.01 6.19
N PHE A 76 -3.65 3.64 6.70
CA PHE A 76 -3.82 3.29 8.11
C PHE A 76 -2.95 2.10 8.51
N GLN A 77 -2.98 1.00 7.74
CA GLN A 77 -2.17 -0.19 8.05
C GLN A 77 -0.66 0.11 7.99
N VAL A 78 -0.24 0.97 7.07
CA VAL A 78 1.15 1.43 6.95
C VAL A 78 1.56 2.33 8.11
N SER A 79 0.68 3.23 8.54
CA SER A 79 0.93 4.11 9.69
C SER A 79 1.07 3.34 11.01
N GLN A 80 0.38 2.21 11.14
CA GLN A 80 0.39 1.35 12.32
C GLN A 80 1.55 0.34 12.31
N MET A 81 2.41 0.32 11.28
CA MET A 81 3.58 -0.57 11.27
C MET A 81 4.60 -0.11 12.32
N PRO A 82 5.14 -1.04 13.13
CA PRO A 82 6.14 -0.68 14.12
C PRO A 82 7.44 -0.28 13.44
N ASP A 83 8.10 0.75 13.98
CA ASP A 83 9.46 1.13 13.61
C ASP A 83 10.46 0.25 14.39
N ASN A 84 10.42 -1.06 14.16
CA ASN A 84 11.31 -2.03 14.80
C ASN A 84 12.23 -2.63 13.72
N PRO A 85 13.55 -2.80 13.93
CA PRO A 85 14.42 -2.34 15.02
C PRO A 85 14.53 -0.80 15.12
N PRO A 86 15.01 -0.23 16.25
CA PRO A 86 15.16 1.21 16.47
C PRO A 86 16.00 1.94 15.41
N ASP A 87 16.87 1.22 14.70
CA ASP A 87 17.71 1.75 13.62
C ASP A 87 17.07 1.65 12.23
N HIS A 88 16.07 0.77 12.06
CA HIS A 88 15.48 0.45 10.75
C HIS A 88 13.95 0.41 10.80
N GLY A 89 13.32 1.47 10.29
CA GLY A 89 11.85 1.51 10.23
C GLY A 89 11.32 0.71 9.04
N TYR A 90 10.56 -0.37 9.29
CA TYR A 90 9.79 -1.10 8.26
C TYR A 90 8.91 -0.16 7.43
N ARG A 91 8.34 0.85 8.09
CA ARG A 91 7.59 1.92 7.44
C ARG A 91 8.43 2.60 6.35
N SER A 92 9.66 3.01 6.67
CA SER A 92 10.57 3.68 5.73
C SER A 92 10.97 2.76 4.55
N ALA A 93 11.10 1.45 4.81
CA ALA A 93 11.32 0.45 3.78
C ALA A 93 10.15 0.40 2.79
N ILE A 94 8.92 0.37 3.29
CA ILE A 94 7.70 0.33 2.47
C ILE A 94 7.49 1.63 1.67
N TYR A 95 7.71 2.81 2.26
CA TYR A 95 7.66 4.07 1.49
C TYR A 95 8.67 4.07 0.35
N SER A 96 9.88 3.58 0.60
CA SER A 96 10.92 3.50 -0.43
C SER A 96 10.54 2.48 -1.51
N LEU A 97 10.00 1.32 -1.11
CA LEU A 97 9.51 0.30 -2.03
C LEU A 97 8.37 0.84 -2.91
N ALA A 98 7.35 1.45 -2.32
CA ALA A 98 6.20 1.98 -3.04
C ALA A 98 6.59 3.11 -4.02
N ARG A 99 7.54 3.96 -3.63
CA ARG A 99 8.16 4.94 -4.55
C ARG A 99 8.90 4.26 -5.70
N ASN A 100 9.66 3.21 -5.40
CA ASN A 100 10.44 2.50 -6.40
C ASN A 100 9.54 1.77 -7.40
N LEU A 101 8.44 1.17 -6.94
CA LEU A 101 7.42 0.54 -7.77
C LEU A 101 6.71 1.56 -8.66
N SER A 102 6.25 2.69 -8.10
CA SER A 102 5.56 3.74 -8.89
C SER A 102 6.46 4.42 -9.93
N THR A 103 7.78 4.49 -9.69
CA THR A 103 8.74 5.13 -10.62
C THR A 103 9.48 4.14 -11.52
N GLY A 104 9.36 2.84 -11.28
CA GLY A 104 10.12 1.79 -11.97
C GLY A 104 11.63 1.83 -11.72
N ARG A 105 12.09 2.50 -10.66
CA ARG A 105 13.52 2.67 -10.32
C ARG A 105 13.81 2.09 -8.95
N SER A 106 14.99 1.50 -8.75
CA SER A 106 15.40 0.94 -7.44
C SER A 106 16.36 1.90 -6.72
N VAL A 107 15.81 2.90 -6.02
CA VAL A 107 16.59 3.89 -5.26
C VAL A 107 16.33 3.73 -3.77
N TRP A 108 17.39 3.54 -3.00
CA TRP A 108 17.32 3.25 -1.57
C TRP A 108 18.25 4.19 -0.81
N ILE A 109 17.90 5.47 -0.82
CA ILE A 109 18.66 6.54 -0.14
C ILE A 109 17.82 7.00 1.06
N SER A 110 17.98 6.31 2.19
CA SER A 110 17.37 6.71 3.46
C SER A 110 18.37 6.50 4.59
N PRO A 111 18.57 7.49 5.49
CA PRO A 111 19.41 7.31 6.68
C PRO A 111 18.91 6.22 7.63
N ARG A 112 17.62 5.87 7.55
CA ARG A 112 16.96 4.87 8.40
C ARG A 112 17.00 3.46 7.83
N LEU A 113 17.65 3.24 6.69
CA LEU A 113 17.79 1.91 6.08
C LEU A 113 19.26 1.50 6.07
N PRO A 114 19.57 0.20 6.24
CA PRO A 114 20.92 -0.28 6.07
C PRO A 114 21.46 0.06 4.69
N ARG A 115 22.74 0.43 4.62
CA ARG A 115 23.45 0.62 3.35
C ARG A 115 23.75 -0.72 2.66
N ASP A 116 23.86 -1.79 3.44
CA ASP A 116 24.06 -3.14 2.92
C ASP A 116 22.81 -3.62 2.16
N PRO A 117 22.93 -3.95 0.86
CA PRO A 117 21.80 -4.44 0.06
C PRO A 117 21.21 -5.74 0.61
N MET A 118 22.01 -6.61 1.22
CA MET A 118 21.52 -7.92 1.71
C MET A 118 20.61 -7.74 2.92
N GLN A 119 21.06 -6.99 3.93
CA GLN A 119 20.25 -6.68 5.12
C GLN A 119 18.98 -5.93 4.75
N ARG A 120 19.06 -4.99 3.80
CA ARG A 120 17.90 -4.27 3.31
C ARG A 120 16.88 -5.21 2.66
N ALA A 121 17.31 -6.18 1.87
CA ALA A 121 16.39 -7.13 1.23
C ALA A 121 15.60 -7.93 2.27
N VAL A 122 16.24 -8.35 3.37
CA VAL A 122 15.58 -9.05 4.48
C VAL A 122 14.53 -8.18 5.15
N ILE A 123 14.87 -6.92 5.45
CA ILE A 123 13.93 -5.97 6.07
C ILE A 123 12.73 -5.67 5.16
N VAL A 124 12.97 -5.51 3.85
CA VAL A 124 11.90 -5.29 2.87
C VAL A 124 10.99 -6.52 2.78
N LEU A 125 11.57 -7.72 2.76
CA LEU A 125 10.80 -8.96 2.73
C LEU A 125 9.94 -9.12 3.99
N GLU A 126 10.51 -8.87 5.17
CA GLU A 126 9.79 -8.92 6.44
C GLU A 126 8.66 -7.89 6.49
N ALA A 127 8.93 -6.65 6.07
CA ALA A 127 7.94 -5.59 6.01
C ALA A 127 6.78 -5.92 5.04
N ARG A 128 7.09 -6.50 3.87
CA ARG A 128 6.07 -6.98 2.92
C ARG A 128 5.20 -8.05 3.55
N ASN A 129 5.81 -9.08 4.15
CA ASN A 129 5.07 -10.16 4.83
C ASN A 129 4.17 -9.64 5.94
N MET A 130 4.64 -8.67 6.72
CA MET A 130 3.85 -8.04 7.77
C MET A 130 2.66 -7.27 7.20
N LEU A 131 2.88 -6.49 6.14
CA LEU A 131 1.83 -5.73 5.48
C LEU A 131 0.79 -6.65 4.84
N THR A 132 1.21 -7.68 4.11
CA THR A 132 0.31 -8.67 3.49
C THR A 132 -0.61 -9.30 4.53
N ARG A 133 -0.06 -9.75 5.67
CA ARG A 133 -0.88 -10.33 6.76
C ARG A 133 -1.92 -9.34 7.30
N ARG A 134 -1.54 -8.07 7.41
CA ARG A 134 -2.45 -7.01 7.89
C ARG A 134 -3.53 -6.67 6.87
N LEU A 135 -3.18 -6.61 5.58
CA LEU A 135 -4.14 -6.33 4.50
C LEU A 135 -5.14 -7.48 4.32
N LEU A 136 -4.68 -8.73 4.42
CA LEU A 136 -5.55 -9.91 4.44
C LEU A 136 -6.51 -9.88 5.65
N ALA A 137 -6.00 -9.54 6.84
CA ALA A 137 -6.85 -9.41 8.03
C ALA A 137 -7.87 -8.25 7.92
N ALA A 138 -7.53 -7.19 7.18
CA ALA A 138 -8.42 -6.07 6.90
C ALA A 138 -9.42 -6.35 5.75
N GLY A 139 -9.27 -7.46 5.02
CA GLY A 139 -10.14 -7.83 3.90
C GLY A 139 -9.94 -6.96 2.65
N VAL A 140 -8.75 -6.35 2.50
CA VAL A 140 -8.41 -5.49 1.35
C VAL A 140 -7.80 -6.30 0.19
N MET A 141 -7.27 -7.49 0.50
CA MET A 141 -6.62 -8.42 -0.41
C MET A 141 -7.33 -9.77 -0.39
#